data_AF-A0A925L9Z9-F1
#
_entry.id   AF-A0A925L9Z9-F1
#
_cell.length_a   1.000
_cell.length_b   1.000
_cell.length_c   1.000
_cell.angle_alpha   90.00
_cell.angle_beta   90.00
_cell.angle_gamma   90.00
#
_symmetry.space_group_name_H-M   'P 1'
#
loop_
_entity.id
_entity.type
_entity.pdbx_description
1 polymer ?
#
loop_
_entity_poly.entity_id
_entity_poly.type
_entity_poly.pdbx_seq_one_letter_code
_entity_poly.pdbx_strand_id
1 'polypeptide(L)' 'VSFDEAIMRNLQVLDATAFALCRDQKLPIKVFSIFKAGALKRVVMGEDEGTLVHV' A
#
# COMPACT_ATOMS: atom_id res chain seq x y z
N VAL A 1 -6.61 3.25 4.28
CA VAL A 1 -5.74 3.17 5.48
C VAL A 1 -4.76 4.30 5.39
N SER A 2 -4.66 5.17 6.39
CA SER A 2 -3.74 6.31 6.34
C SER A 2 -2.30 5.85 6.59
N PHE A 3 -1.30 6.63 6.14
CA PHE A 3 0.11 6.34 6.44
C PHE A 3 0.34 6.18 7.96
N ASP A 4 -0.23 7.05 8.79
CA ASP A 4 -0.15 6.94 10.25
C ASP A 4 -0.73 5.63 10.79
N GLU A 5 -1.84 5.16 10.22
CA GLU A 5 -2.46 3.90 10.64
C GLU A 5 -1.59 2.69 10.28
N ALA A 6 -0.85 2.77 9.16
CA ALA A 6 0.11 1.73 8.78
C ALA A 6 1.33 1.69 9.70
N ILE A 7 1.85 2.85 10.14
CA ILE A 7 2.91 2.94 11.14
C ILE A 7 2.42 2.40 12.49
N MET A 8 1.25 2.85 12.96
CA MET A 8 0.70 2.44 14.25
C MET A 8 0.45 0.94 14.31
N ARG A 9 0.01 0.33 13.20
CA ARG A 9 -0.21 -1.12 13.11
C ARG A 9 1.07 -1.90 12.85
N ASN A 10 2.23 -1.24 12.78
CA ASN A 10 3.52 -1.84 12.48
C ASN A 10 3.44 -2.77 11.26
N LEU A 11 2.62 -2.38 10.28
CA LEU A 11 2.49 -3.13 9.04
C LEU A 11 3.85 -2.97 8.36
N GLN A 12 4.68 -4.00 8.41
CA GLN A 12 6.01 -4.05 7.78
C GLN A 12 5.89 -4.09 6.26
N VAL A 13 5.13 -3.15 5.70
CA VAL A 13 4.84 -3.03 4.27
C VAL A 13 6.07 -2.53 3.50
N LEU A 14 6.86 -1.66 4.13
CA LEU A 14 8.06 -1.05 3.56
C LEU A 14 9.07 -0.69 4.66
N ASP A 15 10.34 -0.57 4.27
CA ASP A 15 11.40 0.03 5.08
C ASP A 15 11.03 1.46 5.50
N ALA A 16 11.44 1.85 6.71
CA ALA A 16 11.10 3.14 7.31
C ALA A 16 11.50 4.34 6.42
N THR A 17 12.64 4.24 5.73
CA THR A 17 13.13 5.28 4.80
C THR A 17 12.22 5.44 3.58
N ALA A 18 11.82 4.33 2.97
CA ALA A 18 10.96 4.34 1.80
C ALA A 18 9.53 4.78 2.17
N PHE A 19 9.08 4.41 3.36
CA PHE A 19 7.82 4.88 3.92
C PHE A 19 7.81 6.41 4.11
N ALA A 20 8.87 6.97 4.70
CA ALA A 20 9.02 8.42 4.89
C ALA A 20 9.02 9.17 3.54
N LEU A 21 9.73 8.63 2.54
CA LEU A 21 9.77 9.20 1.19
C LEU A 21 8.38 9.22 0.51
N CYS A 22 7.63 8.13 0.59
CA CYS A 22 6.30 8.05 0.00
C CYS A 22 5.29 8.99 0.70
N ARG A 23 5.41 9.17 2.01
CA ARG A 23 4.60 10.14 2.77
C ARG A 23 4.90 11.58 2.33
N ASP A 24 6.17 11.92 2.21
CA ASP A 24 6.61 13.28 1.82
C ASP A 24 6.17 13.63 0.39
N GLN A 25 6.27 12.66 -0.53
CA GLN A 25 5.84 12.79 -1.92
C GLN A 25 4.33 12.59 -2.12
N LYS A 26 3.56 12.28 -1.06
CA LYS A 26 2.12 11.98 -1.10
C LYS A 26 1.76 10.92 -2.15
N LEU A 27 2.63 9.92 -2.33
CA LEU A 27 2.41 8.86 -3.30
C LEU A 27 1.45 7.82 -2.74
N PRO A 28 0.31 7.54 -3.39
CA PRO A 28 -0.57 6.46 -2.96
C PRO A 28 0.12 5.11 -3.17
N ILE A 29 0.15 4.27 -2.14
CA ILE A 29 0.74 2.93 -2.18
C ILE A 29 -0.39 1.91 -2.14
N LYS A 30 -0.46 1.02 -3.15
CA LYS A 30 -1.39 -0.10 -3.13
C LYS A 30 -0.64 -1.39 -2.85
N VAL A 31 -0.92 -1.99 -1.71
CA VAL A 31 -0.28 -3.23 -1.23
C VAL A 31 -1.17 -4.39 -1.59
N PHE A 32 -0.70 -5.30 -2.44
CA PHE A 32 -1.48 -6.47 -2.84
C PHE A 32 -0.59 -7.71 -2.94
N SER A 33 -1.19 -8.89 -2.82
CA SER A 33 -0.47 -10.15 -2.95
C SER A 33 -0.34 -10.56 -4.42
N ILE A 34 0.90 -10.68 -4.90
CA ILE A 34 1.20 -11.16 -6.26
C ILE A 34 0.93 -12.66 -6.45
N PHE A 35 0.86 -13.42 -5.36
CA PHE A 35 0.63 -14.87 -5.37
C PHE A 35 -0.78 -15.25 -5.82
N LYS A 36 -1.75 -14.33 -5.69
CA LYS A 36 -3.13 -14.59 -6.07
C LYS A 36 -3.28 -14.34 -7.56
N ALA A 37 -3.60 -15.40 -8.31
CA ALA A 37 -3.79 -15.31 -9.76
C ALA A 37 -4.84 -14.24 -10.11
N GLY A 38 -4.48 -13.33 -11.02
CA GLY A 38 -5.32 -12.21 -11.43
C GLY A 38 -5.35 -11.02 -10.48
N ALA A 39 -4.61 -11.04 -9.35
CA ALA A 39 -4.58 -9.90 -8.42
C ALA A 39 -4.10 -8.61 -9.07
N LEU A 40 -3.04 -8.66 -9.89
CA LEU A 40 -2.55 -7.48 -10.62
C LEU A 40 -3.64 -6.88 -11.53
N LYS A 41 -4.36 -7.74 -12.27
CA LYS A 41 -5.45 -7.30 -13.16
C LYS A 41 -6.57 -6.64 -12.36
N ARG A 42 -6.99 -7.25 -11.25
CA ARG A 42 -8.03 -6.71 -10.35
C ARG A 42 -7.62 -5.37 -9.74
N VAL A 43 -6.38 -5.24 -9.30
CA VAL A 43 -5.82 -3.99 -8.77
C VAL A 43 -5.84 -2.88 -9.80
N VAL A 44 -5.41 -3.15 -11.03
CA VAL A 44 -5.42 -2.17 -12.14
C VAL A 44 -6.84 -1.82 -12.57
N MET A 45 -7.78 -2.78 -12.52
CA MET A 45 -9.21 -2.53 -12.76
C MET A 45 -9.88 -1.75 -11.62
N GLY A 46 -9.18 -1.48 -10.51
CA GLY A 46 -9.74 -0.78 -9.36
C GLY A 46 -10.65 -1.64 -8.49
N GLU A 47 -10.63 -2.97 -8.66
CA GLU A 47 -11.34 -3.86 -7.75
C GLU A 47 -10.76 -3.82 -6.34
N ASP A 48 -11.57 -4.32 -5.39
CA ASP A 48 -11.24 -4.42 -3.97
C ASP A 48 -10.23 -5.56 -3.74
N GLU A 49 -9.00 -5.32 -4.19
CA GLU A 49 -7.88 -6.25 -4.06
C GLU A 49 -6.71 -5.53 -3.41
N GLY A 50 -6.31 -6.01 -2.23
CA GLY A 50 -5.23 -5.43 -1.44
C GLY A 50 -5.65 -4.24 -0.57
N THR A 51 -4.67 -3.55 -0.02
CA THR A 51 -4.84 -2.40 0.88
C THR A 51 -4.34 -1.15 0.19
N LEU A 52 -5.22 -0.16 0.02
CA LEU A 52 -4.83 1.18 -0.43
C LEU A 52 -4.39 2.01 0.78
N VAL A 53 -3.12 2.43 0.75
CA VAL A 53 -2.53 3.38 1.68
C VAL A 53 -2.47 4.74 1.00
N HIS A 54 -3.10 5.74 1.63
CA HIS A 54 -3.11 7.13 1.15
C HIS A 54 -2.69 8.07 2.28
N VAL A 55 -2.14 9.23 1.93
CA VAL A 55 -1.84 10.33 2.87
C VAL A 55 -3.13 10.91 3.42
#